data_AF-A0A951JQN4-F1
#
_entry.id   AF-A0A951JQN4-F1
#
_cell.length_a   1.000
_cell.length_b   1.000
_cell.length_c   1.000
_cell.angle_alpha   90.00
_cell.angle_beta   90.00
_cell.angle_gamma   90.00
#
_symmetry.space_group_name_H-M   'P 1'
#
loop_
_entity.id
_entity.type
_entity.pdbx_description
1 polymer ?
#
loop_
_entity_poly.entity_id
_entity_poly.type
_entity_poly.pdbx_seq_one_letter_code
_entity_poly.pdbx_strand_id
1 'polypeptide(L)'
;MSLQYLKDAAEAGDREKLIRYVRLHFGDGNEEAGRKEIDKGWAEALKPLLDVPPTDREFILDTIQNKDSATLAHLYFHLHFYFVQRSGEWIHDGNL
;
A
#
# COMPACT_ATOMS: atom_id res chain seq x y z
N MET A 1 -16.40 4.80 4.63
CA MET A 1 -16.35 3.71 5.64
C MET A 1 -15.76 4.28 6.92
N SER A 2 -16.28 3.96 8.11
CA SER A 2 -15.87 4.63 9.37
C SER A 2 -14.64 3.97 10.02
N LEU A 3 -13.91 4.72 10.85
CA LEU A 3 -12.82 4.18 11.67
C LEU A 3 -13.29 3.04 12.59
N GLN A 4 -14.50 3.18 13.16
CA GLN A 4 -15.07 2.15 14.03
C GLN A 4 -15.30 0.83 13.29
N TYR A 5 -15.80 0.89 12.05
CA TYR A 5 -15.98 -0.31 11.22
C TYR A 5 -14.68 -1.10 11.04
N LEU A 6 -13.55 -0.41 10.87
CA LEU A 6 -12.24 -1.07 10.70
C LEU A 6 -11.71 -1.65 12.01
N LYS A 7 -11.98 -0.98 13.15
CA LYS A 7 -11.64 -1.50 14.48
C LYS A 7 -12.40 -2.80 14.75
N ASP A 8 -13.71 -2.80 14.52
CA ASP A 8 -14.56 -3.98 14.72
C ASP A 8 -14.10 -5.14 13.82
N ALA A 9 -13.74 -4.86 12.56
CA ALA A 9 -13.19 -5.87 11.64
C ALA A 9 -11.85 -6.42 12.13
N ALA A 10 -10.96 -5.57 12.64
CA ALA A 10 -9.67 -5.99 13.18
C ALA A 10 -9.83 -6.87 14.44
N GLU A 11 -10.70 -6.47 15.37
CA GLU A 11 -11.00 -7.23 16.58
C GLU A 11 -11.63 -8.60 16.27
N ALA A 12 -12.47 -8.66 15.24
CA ALA A 12 -13.09 -9.91 14.77
C ALA A 12 -12.16 -10.78 13.90
N GLY A 13 -10.95 -10.31 13.56
CA GLY A 13 -10.05 -11.00 12.62
C GLY A 13 -10.60 -11.07 11.18
N ASP A 14 -11.53 -10.19 10.82
CA ASP A 14 -12.20 -10.15 9.52
C ASP A 14 -11.28 -9.51 8.46
N ARG A 15 -10.36 -10.33 7.96
CA ARG A 15 -9.37 -9.93 6.96
C ARG A 15 -10.03 -9.40 5.68
N GLU A 16 -11.16 -9.97 5.26
CA GLU A 16 -11.81 -9.56 4.02
C GLU A 16 -12.34 -8.13 4.13
N LYS A 17 -12.94 -7.74 5.26
CA LYS A 17 -13.38 -6.34 5.46
C LYS A 17 -12.21 -5.35 5.44
N LEU A 18 -11.08 -5.72 6.05
CA LEU A 18 -9.89 -4.88 6.05
C LEU A 18 -9.32 -4.73 4.64
N ILE A 19 -9.21 -5.81 3.87
CA ILE A 19 -8.73 -5.76 2.49
C ILE A 19 -9.73 -5.05 1.57
N ARG A 20 -11.02 -5.23 1.79
CA ARG A 20 -12.08 -4.52 1.06
C ARG A 20 -11.99 -3.02 1.25
N TYR A 21 -11.67 -2.54 2.46
CA TYR A 21 -11.38 -1.12 2.70
C TYR A 21 -10.26 -0.61 1.81
N VAL A 22 -9.16 -1.36 1.75
CA VAL A 22 -7.99 -1.01 0.95
C VAL A 22 -8.36 -0.93 -0.54
N ARG A 23 -9.06 -1.93 -1.07
CA ARG A 23 -9.54 -1.93 -2.47
C ARG A 23 -10.47 -0.76 -2.75
N LEU A 24 -11.43 -0.47 -1.87
CA LEU A 24 -12.34 0.68 -2.07
C LEU A 24 -11.59 2.01 -2.00
N HIS A 25 -10.58 2.12 -1.15
CA HIS A 25 -9.77 3.32 -1.02
C HIS A 25 -8.95 3.59 -2.29
N PHE A 26 -8.20 2.59 -2.75
CA PHE A 26 -7.39 2.70 -3.98
C PHE A 26 -8.24 2.72 -5.26
N GLY A 27 -9.48 2.25 -5.21
CA GLY A 27 -10.36 2.09 -6.36
C GLY A 27 -11.41 3.19 -6.54
N ASP A 28 -11.31 4.29 -5.76
CA ASP A 28 -12.32 5.35 -5.70
C ASP A 28 -13.76 4.80 -5.54
N GLY A 29 -13.94 3.85 -4.61
CA GLY A 29 -15.21 3.18 -4.36
C GLY A 29 -15.51 1.98 -5.27
N ASN A 30 -14.66 1.67 -6.26
CA ASN A 30 -14.75 0.47 -7.10
C ASN A 30 -13.70 -0.57 -6.70
N GLU A 31 -14.14 -1.70 -6.13
CA GLU A 31 -13.24 -2.76 -5.66
C GLU A 31 -12.39 -3.40 -6.76
N GLU A 32 -12.94 -3.55 -7.97
CA GLU A 32 -12.21 -4.13 -9.10
C GLU A 32 -11.14 -3.16 -9.60
N ALA A 33 -11.45 -1.87 -9.67
CA ALA A 33 -10.47 -0.84 -9.99
C ALA A 33 -9.36 -0.81 -8.94
N GLY A 34 -9.70 -0.81 -7.65
CA GLY A 34 -8.71 -0.78 -6.59
C GLY A 34 -7.84 -2.03 -6.52
N ARG A 35 -8.37 -3.20 -6.89
CA ARG A 35 -7.54 -4.39 -7.07
C ARG A 35 -6.49 -4.17 -8.18
N LYS A 36 -6.89 -3.61 -9.32
CA LYS A 36 -5.97 -3.32 -10.43
C LYS A 36 -4.90 -2.30 -10.02
N GLU A 37 -5.26 -1.27 -9.24
CA GLU A 37 -4.30 -0.30 -8.69
C GLU A 37 -3.30 -0.96 -7.75
N ILE A 38 -3.77 -1.85 -6.86
CA ILE A 38 -2.87 -2.60 -5.98
C ILE A 38 -1.90 -3.46 -6.81
N ASP A 39 -2.40 -4.18 -7.82
CA ASP A 39 -1.61 -5.03 -8.69
C ASP A 39 -0.55 -4.20 -9.47
N LYS A 40 -0.89 -2.99 -9.94
CA LYS A 40 0.06 -2.06 -10.58
C LYS A 40 1.21 -1.70 -9.65
N GLY A 41 0.91 -1.32 -8.39
CA GLY A 41 1.94 -0.97 -7.41
C GLY A 41 2.95 -2.10 -7.16
N TRP A 42 2.47 -3.33 -7.06
CA TRP A 42 3.34 -4.50 -6.93
C TRP A 42 4.16 -4.77 -8.19
N ALA A 43 3.56 -4.65 -9.38
CA ALA A 43 4.27 -4.83 -10.64
C ALA A 43 5.41 -3.82 -10.80
N GLU A 44 5.16 -2.54 -10.50
CA GLU A 44 6.19 -1.48 -10.56
C GLU A 44 7.28 -1.67 -9.50
N ALA A 45 6.93 -2.11 -8.29
CA ALA A 45 7.91 -2.37 -7.23
C ALA A 45 8.88 -3.51 -7.58
N LEU A 46 8.42 -4.49 -8.38
CA LEU A 46 9.25 -5.61 -8.82
C LEU A 46 10.24 -5.24 -9.93
N LYS A 47 9.89 -4.29 -10.80
CA LYS A 47 10.76 -3.94 -11.96
C LYS A 47 12.18 -3.56 -11.55
N PRO A 48 12.44 -2.68 -10.56
CA PRO A 48 13.79 -2.38 -10.12
C PRO A 48 14.54 -3.60 -9.59
N LEU A 49 13.85 -4.59 -9.04
CA LEU A 49 14.49 -5.78 -8.43
C LEU A 49 14.93 -6.82 -9.47
N LEU A 50 14.48 -6.72 -10.73
CA LEU A 50 14.86 -7.65 -11.79
C LEU A 50 16.36 -7.58 -12.14
N ASP A 51 16.97 -6.41 -11.94
CA ASP A 51 18.38 -6.17 -12.25
C ASP A 51 19.30 -6.24 -11.01
N VAL A 52 18.79 -6.73 -9.87
CA VAL A 52 19.49 -6.83 -8.57
C VAL A 52 20.30 -5.56 -8.25
N PRO A 53 19.64 -4.39 -8.13
CA PRO A 53 20.32 -3.14 -7.86
C PRO A 53 20.99 -3.20 -6.48
N PRO A 54 22.09 -2.45 -6.26
CA PRO A 54 22.64 -2.27 -4.93
C PRO A 54 21.59 -1.57 -4.06
N THR A 55 20.89 -2.34 -3.24
CA THR A 55 19.92 -1.84 -2.26
C THR A 55 20.64 -1.44 -0.98
N ASP A 56 20.28 -0.30 -0.40
CA ASP A 56 20.76 0.12 0.92
C ASP A 56 20.13 -0.73 2.03
N ARG A 57 20.73 -1.91 2.26
CA ARG A 57 20.24 -2.89 3.22
C ARG A 57 20.39 -2.41 4.67
N GLU A 58 21.39 -1.58 4.94
CA GLU A 58 21.61 -1.01 6.28
C GLU A 58 20.45 -0.09 6.65
N PHE A 59 20.10 0.84 5.76
CA PHE A 59 18.95 1.72 5.94
C PHE A 59 17.63 0.95 6.12
N ILE A 60 17.39 -0.09 5.31
CA ILE A 60 16.16 -0.89 5.41
C ILE A 60 16.06 -1.57 6.79
N LEU A 61 17.13 -2.21 7.24
CA LEU A 61 17.13 -2.93 8.52
C LEU A 61 17.05 -1.97 9.71
N ASP A 62 17.77 -0.86 9.68
CA ASP A 62 17.68 0.19 10.70
C ASP A 62 16.25 0.74 10.81
N THR A 63 15.63 1.04 9.68
CA THR A 63 14.26 1.56 9.64
C THR A 63 13.27 0.57 10.25
N ILE A 64 13.37 -0.72 9.92
CA ILE A 64 12.49 -1.76 10.46
C ILE A 64 12.70 -1.95 11.97
N GLN A 65 13.94 -1.86 12.44
CA GLN A 65 14.28 -2.11 13.85
C GLN A 65 13.94 -0.92 14.76
N ASN A 66 14.11 0.31 14.27
CA ASN A 66 14.13 1.50 15.11
C ASN A 66 12.92 2.43 14.95
N LYS A 67 11.96 2.12 14.05
CA LYS A 67 10.71 2.87 13.91
C LYS A 67 9.53 2.13 14.54
N ASP A 68 8.56 2.90 15.04
CA ASP A 68 7.33 2.35 15.57
C ASP A 68 6.42 1.78 14.46
N SER A 69 5.52 0.86 14.85
CA SER A 69 4.64 0.17 13.90
C SER A 69 3.71 1.10 13.12
N ALA A 70 3.32 2.24 13.68
CA ALA A 70 2.45 3.19 12.97
C ALA A 70 3.25 3.88 11.86
N THR A 71 4.47 4.34 12.16
CA THR A 71 5.39 4.90 11.17
C THR A 71 5.67 3.89 10.04
N LEU A 72 5.93 2.63 10.37
CA LEU A 72 6.16 1.57 9.37
C LEU A 72 4.93 1.31 8.50
N ALA A 73 3.73 1.32 9.08
CA ALA A 73 2.48 1.19 8.32
C ALA A 73 2.29 2.37 7.36
N HIS A 74 2.53 3.61 7.81
CA HIS A 74 2.47 4.79 6.95
C HIS A 74 3.51 4.71 5.82
N LEU A 75 4.76 4.33 6.12
CA LEU A 75 5.80 4.14 5.11
C LEU A 75 5.37 3.11 4.05
N TYR A 76 4.77 1.98 4.46
CA TYR A 76 4.24 0.98 3.53
C TYR A 76 3.19 1.57 2.58
N PHE A 77 2.22 2.34 3.10
CA PHE A 77 1.22 3.01 2.25
C PHE A 77 1.86 4.02 1.29
N HIS A 78 2.78 4.87 1.78
CA HIS A 78 3.47 5.85 0.93
C HIS A 78 4.30 5.19 -0.18
N LEU A 79 5.03 4.11 0.12
CA LEU A 79 5.77 3.35 -0.89
C LEU A 79 4.82 2.73 -1.93
N HIS A 80 3.69 2.18 -1.49
CA HIS A 80 2.69 1.65 -2.40
C HIS A 80 2.18 2.73 -3.37
N PHE A 81 1.77 3.90 -2.85
CA PHE A 81 1.34 5.03 -3.68
C PHE A 81 2.44 5.49 -4.64
N TYR A 82 3.68 5.58 -4.18
CA TYR A 82 4.83 5.93 -5.03
C TYR A 82 4.98 4.97 -6.22
N PHE A 83 4.84 3.67 -6.02
CA PHE A 83 4.92 2.69 -7.11
C PHE A 83 3.69 2.73 -8.03
N VAL A 84 2.49 2.92 -7.50
CA VAL A 84 1.28 3.11 -8.32
C VAL A 84 1.43 4.33 -9.24
N GLN A 85 1.91 5.47 -8.74
CA GLN A 85 2.15 6.67 -9.57
C GLN A 85 3.15 6.41 -10.71
N ARG A 86 4.15 5.56 -10.47
CA ARG A 86 5.14 5.18 -11.50
C ARG A 86 4.58 4.27 -12.59
N SER A 87 3.40 3.68 -12.39
CA SER A 87 2.75 2.84 -13.41
C SER A 87 2.17 3.64 -14.60
N GLY A 88 2.13 4.97 -14.51
CA GLY A 88 1.74 5.87 -15.60
C GLY A 88 0.24 6.09 -15.74
N GLU A 89 -0.61 5.33 -15.04
CA GLU A 89 -2.06 5.51 -14.99
C GLU A 89 -2.54 5.40 -13.55
N TRP A 90 -2.80 6.54 -12.92
CA TRP A 90 -3.44 6.60 -11.61
C TRP A 90 -4.89 7.06 -11.78
N ILE A 91 -5.84 6.36 -11.17
CA ILE A 91 -7.26 6.72 -11.24
C ILE A 91 -7.65 7.92 -10.37
N HIS A 92 -6.74 8.39 -9.50
CA HIS A 92 -6.99 9.57 -8.67
C HIS A 92 -6.41 10.83 -9.34
N ASP A 93 -7.28 11.77 -9.70
CA ASP A 93 -6.91 13.12 -10.17
C ASP A 93 -6.41 14.05 -9.04
N GLY A 94 -6.27 13.52 -7.82
CA GLY A 94 -5.93 14.29 -6.63
C GLY A 94 -4.46 14.14 -6.25
N ASN A 95 -3.74 15.26 -6.19
CA ASN A 95 -2.50 15.34 -5.40
C ASN A 95 -2.84 14.99 -3.94
N LEU A 96 -2.31 13.87 -3.45
CA LEU A 96 -2.20 13.58 -2.01
C LEU A 96 -1.28 14.60 -1.34
#